data_AF-A0A2K3LZJ5-F1
#
_entry.id   AF-A0A2K3LZJ5-F1
#
_cell.length_a   1.000
_cell.length_b   1.000
_cell.length_c   1.000
_cell.angle_alpha   90.00
_cell.angle_beta   90.00
_cell.angle_gamma   90.00
#
_symmetry.space_group_name_H-M   'P 1'
#
loop_
_entity.id
_entity.type
_entity.pdbx_description
1 polymer ?
#
loop_
_entity_poly.entity_id
_entity_poly.type
_entity_poly.pdbx_seq_one_letter_code
_entity_poly.pdbx_strand_id
1 'polypeptide(L)'
;HFAASAITRGMFDSNEDYASPFDSDGHGTNTASIAAGNHGIPVVVAGYRFGNASGMAPRSHIAVYKALYKGFGGFAADVVAAIDQAAQDRVDIICLSITPNMRPPGIATFFNPIDMALLSAIKAGIFVVQAAGNTGPSPMSMSSFSPWIFTIGATSHDRLYTNSLSLGNNVTILGVGLAPSTSENTMYKLIHAHHALNDDTTIADDMYVGECQDASKFNKDLVQGNLLMCSYTMRFVLGLSSINKALETAMNLSAAGVVFPMNPSVNGFELNPIPMK
;
A
#
# COMPACT_ATOMS: atom_id res chain seq x y z
N HIS A 1 0.97 2.59 -23.12
CA HIS A 1 1.27 3.43 -21.95
C HIS A 1 0.86 4.85 -22.30
N PHE A 2 0.51 5.66 -21.31
CA PHE A 2 0.00 7.02 -21.46
C PHE A 2 0.81 7.94 -20.54
N ALA A 3 1.53 8.89 -21.13
CA ALA A 3 2.47 9.77 -20.42
C ALA A 3 2.60 11.15 -21.07
N ALA A 4 1.72 11.49 -22.03
CA ALA A 4 1.89 12.70 -22.82
C ALA A 4 1.83 13.95 -21.93
N SER A 5 0.93 13.97 -20.94
CA SER A 5 0.86 15.07 -19.97
C SER A 5 2.07 15.08 -19.02
N ALA A 6 2.52 13.90 -18.58
CA ALA A 6 3.71 13.78 -17.74
C ALA A 6 4.98 14.29 -18.42
N ILE A 7 5.20 13.91 -19.69
CA ILE A 7 6.32 14.36 -20.51
C ILE A 7 6.24 15.87 -20.74
N THR A 8 5.07 16.39 -21.12
CA THR A 8 4.88 17.84 -21.35
C THR A 8 5.14 18.67 -20.10
N ARG A 9 4.84 18.13 -18.91
CA ARG A 9 5.10 18.78 -17.62
C ARG A 9 6.53 18.59 -17.10
N GLY A 10 7.39 17.85 -17.80
CA GLY A 10 8.75 17.57 -17.38
C GLY A 10 8.83 16.69 -16.12
N MET A 11 7.77 15.94 -15.81
CA MET A 11 7.68 15.08 -14.62
C MET A 11 8.06 13.64 -14.90
N PHE A 12 8.07 13.25 -16.18
CA PHE A 12 8.47 11.92 -16.62
C PHE A 12 10.00 11.85 -16.72
N ASP A 13 10.63 11.00 -15.90
CA ASP A 13 12.07 10.76 -15.96
C ASP A 13 12.35 9.39 -16.58
N SER A 14 12.97 9.35 -17.76
CA SER A 14 13.28 8.09 -18.45
C SER A 14 14.25 7.16 -17.71
N ASN A 15 14.95 7.64 -16.68
CA ASN A 15 15.82 6.80 -15.84
C ASN A 15 15.04 6.06 -14.74
N GLU A 16 13.90 6.59 -14.31
CA GLU A 16 13.06 6.00 -13.26
C GLU A 16 11.76 5.41 -13.82
N ASP A 17 11.22 6.04 -14.86
CA ASP A 17 9.96 5.71 -15.52
C ASP A 17 10.18 4.98 -16.85
N TYR A 18 9.53 3.82 -16.96
CA TYR A 18 9.53 3.06 -18.18
C TYR A 18 8.46 3.60 -19.14
N ALA A 19 8.90 4.05 -20.32
CA ALA A 19 8.06 4.44 -21.46
C ALA A 19 7.44 3.21 -22.16
N SER A 20 6.83 2.34 -21.38
CA SER A 20 6.25 1.07 -21.79
C SER A 20 5.13 0.70 -20.80
N PRO A 21 4.27 -0.29 -21.12
CA PRO A 21 3.27 -0.76 -20.17
C PRO A 21 3.86 -1.54 -18.98
N PHE A 22 5.19 -1.65 -18.86
CA PHE A 22 5.86 -2.30 -17.74
C PHE A 22 5.53 -1.61 -16.42
N ASP A 23 5.18 -2.41 -15.42
CA ASP A 23 4.86 -1.96 -14.08
C ASP A 23 6.11 -1.99 -13.18
N SER A 24 6.62 -0.81 -12.84
CA SER A 24 7.77 -0.63 -11.95
C SER A 24 7.38 -0.41 -10.48
N ASP A 25 6.08 -0.30 -10.20
CA ASP A 25 5.55 -0.07 -8.86
C ASP A 25 5.03 -1.37 -8.23
N GLY A 26 4.27 -2.15 -9.01
CA GLY A 26 3.66 -3.42 -8.61
C GLY A 26 2.15 -3.31 -8.33
N HIS A 27 1.61 -2.10 -8.11
CA HIS A 27 0.19 -1.91 -7.87
C HIS A 27 -0.67 -2.42 -9.04
N GLY A 28 -0.28 -2.11 -10.29
CA GLY A 28 -1.02 -2.55 -11.48
C GLY A 28 -1.02 -4.07 -11.63
N THR A 29 0.13 -4.69 -11.41
CA THR A 29 0.30 -6.16 -11.45
C THR A 29 -0.53 -6.83 -10.38
N ASN A 30 -0.54 -6.30 -9.15
CA ASN A 30 -1.34 -6.79 -8.04
C ASN A 30 -2.84 -6.74 -8.39
N THR A 31 -3.37 -5.57 -8.76
CA THR A 31 -4.78 -5.40 -9.13
C THR A 31 -5.19 -6.30 -10.30
N ALA A 32 -4.38 -6.38 -11.35
CA ALA A 32 -4.67 -7.22 -12.51
C ALA A 32 -4.72 -8.71 -12.13
N SER A 33 -3.81 -9.16 -11.25
CA SER A 33 -3.79 -10.54 -10.77
C SER A 33 -5.00 -10.91 -9.90
N ILE A 34 -5.52 -9.96 -9.10
CA ILE A 34 -6.74 -10.16 -8.31
C ILE A 34 -7.97 -10.31 -9.22
N ALA A 35 -8.05 -9.50 -10.29
CA ALA A 35 -9.18 -9.56 -11.22
C ALA A 35 -9.16 -10.85 -12.07
N ALA A 36 -8.01 -11.17 -12.66
CA ALA A 36 -7.92 -12.13 -13.76
C ALA A 36 -6.64 -12.98 -13.75
N GLY A 37 -5.93 -13.05 -12.62
CA GLY A 37 -4.76 -13.92 -12.47
C GLY A 37 -5.11 -15.38 -12.70
N ASN A 38 -4.19 -16.12 -13.33
CA ASN A 38 -4.42 -17.53 -13.65
C ASN A 38 -4.66 -18.38 -12.39
N HIS A 39 -5.34 -19.49 -12.55
CA HIS A 39 -5.76 -20.35 -11.44
C HIS A 39 -4.61 -21.24 -10.94
N GLY A 40 -4.54 -21.45 -9.62
CA GLY A 40 -3.66 -22.45 -9.01
C GLY A 40 -2.19 -22.02 -8.93
N ILE A 41 -1.91 -20.72 -9.01
CA ILE A 41 -0.56 -20.19 -8.99
C ILE A 41 -0.02 -20.20 -7.56
N PRO A 42 1.11 -20.86 -7.27
CA PRO A 42 1.67 -20.88 -5.92
C PRO A 42 2.12 -19.47 -5.51
N VAL A 43 1.67 -19.03 -4.33
CA VAL A 43 2.10 -17.75 -3.74
C VAL A 43 3.32 -18.03 -2.89
N VAL A 44 4.47 -17.49 -3.31
CA VAL A 44 5.73 -17.61 -2.58
C VAL A 44 6.28 -16.22 -2.29
N VAL A 45 6.46 -15.89 -1.02
CA VAL A 45 7.01 -14.59 -0.57
C VAL A 45 8.15 -14.88 0.39
N ALA A 46 9.33 -14.32 0.11
CA ALA A 46 10.55 -14.53 0.91
C ALA A 46 10.87 -16.02 1.19
N GLY A 47 10.57 -16.91 0.24
CA GLY A 47 10.79 -18.36 0.36
C GLY A 47 9.66 -19.13 1.06
N TYR A 48 8.66 -18.44 1.63
CA TYR A 48 7.51 -19.06 2.29
C TYR A 48 6.34 -19.21 1.34
N ARG A 49 5.66 -20.37 1.39
CA ARG A 49 4.50 -20.68 0.56
C ARG A 49 3.20 -20.37 1.29
N PHE A 50 2.38 -19.50 0.72
CA PHE A 50 1.10 -19.02 1.29
C PHE A 50 -0.13 -19.66 0.62
N GLY A 51 0.04 -20.87 0.09
CA GLY A 51 -0.98 -21.56 -0.69
C GLY A 51 -0.95 -21.19 -2.18
N ASN A 52 -2.08 -21.36 -2.85
CA ASN A 52 -2.24 -21.03 -4.26
C ASN A 52 -3.25 -19.89 -4.42
N ALA A 53 -2.98 -18.96 -5.33
CA ALA A 53 -3.85 -17.86 -5.69
C ALA A 53 -4.54 -18.10 -7.04
N SER A 54 -5.62 -17.35 -7.23
CA SER A 54 -6.44 -17.32 -8.44
C SER A 54 -7.10 -15.95 -8.49
N GLY A 55 -7.17 -15.34 -9.67
CA GLY A 55 -8.03 -14.18 -9.87
C GLY A 55 -9.51 -14.57 -9.80
N MET A 56 -10.39 -13.56 -9.74
CA MET A 56 -11.84 -13.79 -9.77
C MET A 56 -12.30 -14.42 -11.10
N ALA A 57 -11.68 -14.03 -12.21
CA ALA A 57 -11.94 -14.56 -13.54
C ALA A 57 -10.65 -15.07 -14.22
N PRO A 58 -10.10 -16.24 -13.85
CA PRO A 58 -8.76 -16.69 -14.29
C PRO A 58 -8.59 -16.94 -15.80
N ARG A 59 -9.69 -16.97 -16.54
CA ARG A 59 -9.70 -17.20 -18.00
C ARG A 59 -10.05 -15.94 -18.79
N SER A 60 -10.28 -14.80 -18.14
CA SER A 60 -10.46 -13.56 -18.87
C SER A 60 -9.13 -13.04 -19.41
N HIS A 61 -9.22 -12.22 -20.45
CA HIS A 61 -8.05 -11.53 -20.99
C HIS A 61 -7.78 -10.23 -20.21
N ILE A 62 -6.51 -9.89 -20.08
CA ILE A 62 -6.07 -8.63 -19.45
C ILE A 62 -5.53 -7.72 -20.54
N ALA A 63 -6.08 -6.51 -20.63
CA ALA A 63 -5.52 -5.41 -21.42
C ALA A 63 -4.99 -4.33 -20.47
N VAL A 64 -3.72 -3.94 -20.63
CA VAL A 64 -3.02 -3.05 -19.69
C VAL A 64 -2.88 -1.64 -20.27
N TYR A 65 -3.47 -0.66 -19.59
CA TYR A 65 -3.41 0.76 -19.94
C TYR A 65 -2.69 1.55 -18.83
N LYS A 66 -1.35 1.50 -18.82
CA LYS A 66 -0.54 2.22 -17.83
C LYS A 66 -0.64 3.73 -18.03
N ALA A 67 -1.23 4.44 -17.05
CA ALA A 67 -1.35 5.90 -17.01
C ALA A 67 -0.81 6.52 -15.70
N LEU A 68 -0.30 5.68 -14.78
CA LEU A 68 0.30 6.08 -13.52
C LEU A 68 1.76 5.60 -13.43
N TYR A 69 2.53 6.35 -12.66
CA TYR A 69 3.97 6.26 -12.45
C TYR A 69 4.27 6.47 -10.96
N LYS A 70 5.29 5.78 -10.47
CA LYS A 70 5.58 5.66 -9.03
C LYS A 70 5.85 7.02 -8.36
N GLY A 71 6.61 7.90 -9.02
CA GLY A 71 7.07 9.15 -8.40
C GLY A 71 5.99 10.23 -8.25
N PHE A 72 5.02 10.27 -9.16
CA PHE A 72 4.06 11.39 -9.24
C PHE A 72 2.60 10.96 -9.42
N GLY A 73 2.32 9.65 -9.45
CA GLY A 73 1.00 9.13 -9.78
C GLY A 73 0.72 9.34 -11.26
N GLY A 74 -0.22 10.20 -11.62
CA GLY A 74 -0.57 10.43 -13.02
C GLY A 74 -1.39 11.69 -13.21
N PHE A 75 -1.55 12.08 -14.46
CA PHE A 75 -2.34 13.25 -14.83
C PHE A 75 -3.71 12.83 -15.36
N ALA A 76 -4.74 13.60 -15.03
CA ALA A 76 -6.10 13.30 -15.48
C ALA A 76 -6.21 13.11 -17.00
N ALA A 77 -5.45 13.88 -17.79
CA ALA A 77 -5.42 13.74 -19.24
C ALA A 77 -4.87 12.38 -19.71
N ASP A 78 -3.80 11.88 -19.08
CA ASP A 78 -3.22 10.57 -19.42
C ASP A 78 -4.17 9.43 -19.02
N VAL A 79 -4.89 9.57 -17.90
CA VAL A 79 -5.93 8.62 -17.48
C VAL A 79 -7.15 8.64 -18.42
N VAL A 80 -7.61 9.82 -18.84
CA VAL A 80 -8.69 9.96 -19.82
C VAL A 80 -8.30 9.32 -21.15
N ALA A 81 -7.08 9.58 -21.64
CA ALA A 81 -6.59 8.95 -22.87
C ALA A 81 -6.53 7.41 -22.75
N ALA A 82 -6.17 6.88 -21.57
CA ALA A 82 -6.21 5.44 -21.31
C ALA A 82 -7.63 4.86 -21.34
N ILE A 83 -8.61 5.57 -20.75
CA ILE A 83 -10.03 5.18 -20.78
C ILE A 83 -10.56 5.19 -22.21
N ASP A 84 -10.27 6.24 -22.97
CA ASP A 84 -10.71 6.36 -24.36
C ASP A 84 -10.13 5.26 -25.25
N GLN A 85 -8.84 4.92 -25.06
CA GLN A 85 -8.23 3.81 -25.79
C GLN A 85 -8.86 2.47 -25.39
N ALA A 86 -9.10 2.23 -24.10
CA ALA A 86 -9.77 1.02 -23.64
C ALA A 86 -11.18 0.87 -24.22
N ALA A 87 -11.90 1.99 -24.39
CA ALA A 87 -13.20 2.00 -25.02
C ALA A 87 -13.13 1.70 -26.53
N GLN A 88 -12.14 2.26 -27.24
CA GLN A 88 -11.88 1.95 -28.65
C GLN A 88 -11.53 0.48 -28.88
N ASP A 89 -10.77 -0.10 -27.95
CA ASP A 89 -10.37 -1.50 -27.95
C ASP A 89 -11.51 -2.45 -27.52
N ARG A 90 -12.67 -1.88 -27.13
CA ARG A 90 -13.91 -2.58 -26.73
C ARG A 90 -13.72 -3.57 -25.59
N VAL A 91 -13.04 -3.13 -24.53
CA VAL A 91 -12.97 -3.93 -23.29
C VAL A 91 -14.37 -4.08 -22.67
N ASP A 92 -14.62 -5.22 -22.04
CA ASP A 92 -15.92 -5.47 -21.38
C ASP A 92 -16.01 -4.76 -20.01
N ILE A 93 -14.89 -4.69 -19.29
CA ILE A 93 -14.78 -4.14 -17.94
C ILE A 93 -13.55 -3.25 -17.83
N ILE A 94 -13.72 -2.05 -17.26
CA ILE A 94 -12.63 -1.19 -16.81
C ILE A 94 -12.52 -1.32 -15.28
N CYS A 95 -11.35 -1.75 -14.82
CA CYS A 95 -11.02 -1.85 -13.40
C CYS A 95 -10.06 -0.73 -13.00
N LEU A 96 -10.53 0.22 -12.19
CA LEU A 96 -9.76 1.39 -11.75
C LEU A 96 -9.55 1.38 -10.24
N SER A 97 -8.42 0.84 -9.80
CA SER A 97 -7.94 0.98 -8.42
C SER A 97 -7.23 2.31 -8.20
N ILE A 98 -7.80 3.41 -8.70
CA ILE A 98 -7.28 4.76 -8.56
C ILE A 98 -8.42 5.72 -8.24
N THR A 99 -8.14 6.74 -7.45
CA THR A 99 -9.07 7.83 -7.16
C THR A 99 -8.38 9.18 -7.33
N PRO A 100 -9.10 10.25 -7.67
CA PRO A 100 -8.54 11.60 -7.61
C PRO A 100 -8.01 11.92 -6.20
N ASN A 101 -6.86 12.57 -6.13
CA ASN A 101 -6.23 12.95 -4.84
C ASN A 101 -6.97 14.10 -4.14
N MET A 102 -7.85 14.81 -4.84
CA MET A 102 -8.65 15.91 -4.30
C MET A 102 -10.06 15.86 -4.85
N ARG A 103 -11.04 16.10 -3.97
CA ARG A 103 -12.42 16.31 -4.37
C ARG A 103 -12.50 17.59 -5.22
N PRO A 104 -13.11 17.56 -6.41
CA PRO A 104 -13.31 18.78 -7.20
C PRO A 104 -14.11 19.82 -6.39
N PRO A 105 -13.70 21.09 -6.39
CA PRO A 105 -14.45 22.15 -5.74
C PRO A 105 -15.81 22.34 -6.44
N GLY A 106 -16.86 22.64 -5.68
CA GLY A 106 -18.18 23.00 -6.20
C GLY A 106 -19.29 21.98 -5.95
N ILE A 107 -20.48 22.28 -6.47
CA ILE A 107 -21.72 21.53 -6.22
C ILE A 107 -21.78 20.23 -7.05
N ALA A 108 -21.15 20.24 -8.23
CA ALA A 108 -21.23 19.16 -9.20
C ALA A 108 -19.92 18.36 -9.24
N THR A 109 -19.70 17.57 -8.18
CA THR A 109 -18.42 16.89 -7.91
C THR A 109 -18.03 15.84 -8.95
N PHE A 110 -19.00 15.38 -9.76
CA PHE A 110 -18.85 14.41 -10.85
C PHE A 110 -18.50 15.04 -12.22
N PHE A 111 -18.34 16.37 -12.31
CA PHE A 111 -17.89 17.04 -13.54
C PHE A 111 -16.35 17.14 -13.64
N ASN A 112 -15.64 16.11 -13.21
CA ASN A 112 -14.21 16.01 -13.53
C ASN A 112 -14.01 15.19 -14.82
N PRO A 113 -12.90 15.43 -15.56
CA PRO A 113 -12.66 14.78 -16.84
C PRO A 113 -12.67 13.24 -16.79
N ILE A 114 -12.19 12.66 -15.68
CA ILE A 114 -12.13 11.20 -15.51
C ILE A 114 -13.56 10.63 -15.41
N ASP A 115 -14.39 11.19 -14.54
CA ASP A 115 -15.78 10.76 -14.37
C ASP A 115 -16.60 10.87 -15.67
N MET A 116 -16.37 11.92 -16.45
CA MET A 116 -17.03 12.12 -17.75
C MET A 116 -16.56 11.12 -18.82
N ALA A 117 -15.26 10.76 -18.82
CA ALA A 117 -14.73 9.71 -19.67
C ALA A 117 -15.34 8.35 -19.30
N LEU A 118 -15.45 8.04 -18.00
CA LEU A 118 -16.09 6.82 -17.52
C LEU A 118 -17.58 6.76 -17.84
N LEU A 119 -18.31 7.88 -17.75
CA LEU A 119 -19.70 7.94 -18.21
C LEU A 119 -19.82 7.60 -19.70
N SER A 120 -18.86 8.05 -20.51
CA SER A 120 -18.83 7.77 -21.94
C SER A 120 -18.54 6.29 -22.22
N ALA A 121 -17.60 5.69 -21.48
CA ALA A 121 -17.32 4.25 -21.55
C ALA A 121 -18.56 3.41 -21.19
N ILE A 122 -19.30 3.80 -20.14
CA ILE A 122 -20.54 3.12 -19.73
C ILE A 122 -21.62 3.24 -20.78
N LYS A 123 -21.77 4.42 -21.40
CA LYS A 123 -22.69 4.61 -22.53
C LYS A 123 -22.32 3.77 -23.74
N ALA A 124 -21.05 3.40 -23.89
CA ALA A 124 -20.57 2.47 -24.91
C ALA A 124 -20.77 0.99 -24.52
N GLY A 125 -21.35 0.70 -23.35
CA GLY A 125 -21.65 -0.67 -22.88
C GLY A 125 -20.57 -1.28 -21.99
N ILE A 126 -19.59 -0.50 -21.53
CA ILE A 126 -18.46 -0.98 -20.72
C ILE A 126 -18.80 -0.87 -19.24
N PHE A 127 -18.63 -1.95 -18.47
CA PHE A 127 -18.83 -1.92 -17.03
C PHE A 127 -17.62 -1.31 -16.33
N VAL A 128 -17.82 -0.36 -15.42
CA VAL A 128 -16.73 0.35 -14.72
C VAL A 128 -16.80 0.07 -13.23
N VAL A 129 -15.70 -0.45 -12.68
CA VAL A 129 -15.48 -0.59 -11.24
C VAL A 129 -14.38 0.34 -10.77
N GLN A 130 -14.57 1.02 -9.63
CA GLN A 130 -13.58 1.92 -9.06
C GLN A 130 -13.46 1.76 -7.54
N ALA A 131 -12.26 1.90 -6.99
CA ALA A 131 -12.07 1.95 -5.54
C ALA A 131 -12.72 3.19 -4.92
N ALA A 132 -13.26 3.06 -3.71
CA ALA A 132 -13.82 4.18 -2.93
C ALA A 132 -12.75 5.20 -2.49
N GLY A 133 -11.51 4.75 -2.33
CA GLY A 133 -10.38 5.53 -1.79
C GLY A 133 -10.04 5.14 -0.34
N ASN A 134 -8.84 5.49 0.09
CA ASN A 134 -8.24 5.05 1.37
C ASN A 134 -8.15 6.19 2.42
N THR A 135 -8.93 7.26 2.26
CA THR A 135 -8.92 8.47 3.10
C THR A 135 -9.90 8.42 4.28
N GLY A 136 -10.47 7.25 4.55
CA GLY A 136 -11.33 7.02 5.71
C GLY A 136 -10.59 7.11 7.06
N PRO A 137 -11.28 6.93 8.19
CA PRO A 137 -12.69 6.51 8.34
C PRO A 137 -13.67 7.68 8.52
N SER A 138 -13.21 8.93 8.48
CA SER A 138 -14.06 10.11 8.70
C SER A 138 -15.25 10.16 7.71
N PRO A 139 -16.43 10.66 8.13
CA PRO A 139 -17.54 10.87 7.21
C PRO A 139 -17.14 11.72 6.00
N MET A 140 -17.75 11.45 4.83
CA MET A 140 -17.49 12.15 3.56
C MET A 140 -16.03 12.02 3.05
N SER A 141 -15.33 10.95 3.39
CA SER A 141 -13.96 10.67 2.95
C SER A 141 -13.86 9.96 1.59
N MET A 142 -14.95 9.40 1.06
CA MET A 142 -14.95 8.69 -0.21
C MET A 142 -14.64 9.60 -1.41
N SER A 143 -13.82 9.11 -2.34
CA SER A 143 -13.34 9.86 -3.51
C SER A 143 -13.99 9.42 -4.83
N SER A 144 -14.63 8.25 -4.87
CA SER A 144 -15.44 7.78 -6.01
C SER A 144 -16.92 7.83 -5.62
N PHE A 145 -17.69 8.75 -6.20
CA PHE A 145 -19.10 9.00 -5.82
C PHE A 145 -20.03 9.17 -7.03
N SER A 146 -19.53 8.93 -8.24
CA SER A 146 -20.31 9.09 -9.47
C SER A 146 -21.38 7.99 -9.59
N PRO A 147 -22.65 8.33 -9.85
CA PRO A 147 -23.75 7.35 -9.83
C PRO A 147 -23.64 6.21 -10.84
N TRP A 148 -22.87 6.40 -11.90
CA TRP A 148 -22.65 5.41 -12.96
C TRP A 148 -21.51 4.44 -12.65
N ILE A 149 -20.66 4.74 -11.65
CA ILE A 149 -19.51 3.91 -11.31
C ILE A 149 -19.90 2.90 -10.25
N PHE A 150 -19.49 1.64 -10.42
CA PHE A 150 -19.61 0.63 -9.38
C PHE A 150 -18.47 0.79 -8.37
N THR A 151 -18.70 1.60 -7.34
CA THR A 151 -17.70 1.94 -6.31
C THR A 151 -17.55 0.83 -5.27
N ILE A 152 -16.30 0.44 -5.00
CA ILE A 152 -15.95 -0.67 -4.09
C ILE A 152 -15.29 -0.15 -2.81
N GLY A 153 -15.89 -0.48 -1.67
CA GLY A 153 -15.24 -0.36 -0.35
C GLY A 153 -14.39 -1.59 -0.01
N ALA A 154 -13.38 -1.42 0.83
CA ALA A 154 -12.53 -2.51 1.29
C ALA A 154 -13.04 -3.11 2.62
N THR A 155 -12.88 -4.42 2.78
CA THR A 155 -13.15 -5.14 4.03
C THR A 155 -12.10 -6.25 4.24
N SER A 156 -11.99 -6.74 5.47
CA SER A 156 -11.14 -7.89 5.81
C SER A 156 -11.90 -9.21 5.61
N HIS A 157 -11.14 -10.27 5.36
CA HIS A 157 -11.64 -11.65 5.37
C HIS A 157 -11.18 -12.39 6.63
N ASP A 158 -11.64 -13.62 6.81
CA ASP A 158 -11.33 -14.50 7.95
C ASP A 158 -9.88 -15.03 7.99
N ARG A 159 -9.17 -15.06 6.86
CA ARG A 159 -7.77 -15.51 6.82
C ARG A 159 -6.84 -14.52 7.52
N LEU A 160 -6.04 -15.03 8.45
CA LEU A 160 -5.03 -14.28 9.19
C LEU A 160 -3.65 -14.90 8.96
N TYR A 161 -2.69 -14.08 8.54
CA TYR A 161 -1.27 -14.46 8.54
C TYR A 161 -0.66 -13.93 9.83
N THR A 162 -0.70 -14.77 10.87
CA THR A 162 -0.19 -14.41 12.19
C THR A 162 1.30 -14.63 12.27
N ASN A 163 1.99 -13.65 12.84
CA ASN A 163 3.31 -13.85 13.43
C ASN A 163 3.16 -13.71 14.94
N SER A 164 4.13 -14.18 15.73
CA SER A 164 4.03 -14.09 17.18
C SER A 164 5.37 -13.81 17.82
N LEU A 165 5.34 -12.99 18.86
CA LEU A 165 6.50 -12.71 19.70
C LEU A 165 6.31 -13.43 21.04
N SER A 166 7.14 -14.45 21.29
CA SER A 166 7.20 -15.14 22.58
C SER A 166 8.23 -14.47 23.48
N LEU A 167 7.78 -13.99 24.63
CA LEU A 167 8.60 -13.29 25.61
C LEU A 167 9.16 -14.26 26.66
N GLY A 168 10.25 -13.86 27.33
CA GLY A 168 10.90 -14.69 28.36
C GLY A 168 10.06 -14.96 29.61
N ASN A 169 8.96 -14.23 29.80
CA ASN A 169 7.97 -14.47 30.86
C ASN A 169 6.83 -15.40 30.42
N ASN A 170 7.01 -16.13 29.30
CA ASN A 170 6.04 -17.07 28.73
C ASN A 170 4.75 -16.41 28.20
N VAL A 171 4.75 -15.08 28.01
CA VAL A 171 3.67 -14.37 27.32
C VAL A 171 3.94 -14.41 25.82
N THR A 172 2.92 -14.78 25.05
CA THR A 172 2.97 -14.72 23.58
C THR A 172 2.07 -13.60 23.09
N ILE A 173 2.66 -12.65 22.36
CA ILE A 173 1.96 -11.53 21.73
C ILE A 173 1.71 -11.90 20.27
N LEU A 174 0.43 -11.88 19.86
CA LEU A 174 0.05 -12.04 18.47
C LEU A 174 0.36 -10.77 17.70
N GLY A 175 0.96 -10.92 16.53
CA GLY A 175 1.26 -9.85 15.61
C GLY A 175 0.93 -10.26 14.18
N VAL A 176 1.27 -9.36 13.26
CA VAL A 176 1.14 -9.56 11.82
C VAL A 176 2.51 -9.39 11.17
N GLY A 177 2.81 -10.20 10.17
CA GLY A 177 4.05 -10.08 9.43
C GLY A 177 4.48 -11.37 8.75
N LEU A 178 5.20 -11.23 7.65
CA LEU A 178 5.74 -12.34 6.86
C LEU A 178 7.24 -12.57 7.15
N ALA A 179 7.73 -12.08 8.29
CA ALA A 179 9.12 -12.25 8.68
C ALA A 179 9.43 -13.73 8.99
N PRO A 180 10.62 -14.22 8.63
CA PRO A 180 11.07 -15.55 9.00
C PRO A 180 11.14 -15.69 10.53
N SER A 181 11.01 -16.92 11.02
CA SER A 181 11.27 -17.20 12.44
C SER A 181 12.74 -16.93 12.76
N THR A 182 13.00 -16.41 13.96
CA THR A 182 14.36 -16.38 14.51
C THR A 182 14.87 -17.81 14.76
N SER A 183 16.16 -17.96 15.01
CA SER A 183 16.75 -19.28 15.29
C SER A 183 16.05 -19.97 16.46
N GLU A 184 15.76 -21.27 16.29
CA GLU A 184 15.07 -22.06 17.32
C GLU A 184 15.84 -22.04 18.64
N ASN A 185 15.12 -21.89 19.75
CA ASN A 185 15.65 -21.84 21.12
C ASN A 185 16.64 -20.70 21.44
N THR A 186 16.74 -19.67 20.60
CA THR A 186 17.54 -18.48 20.93
C THR A 186 16.65 -17.36 21.45
N MET A 187 16.98 -16.86 22.64
CA MET A 187 16.37 -15.66 23.21
C MET A 187 17.17 -14.43 22.81
N TYR A 188 16.47 -13.41 22.32
CA TYR A 188 17.05 -12.12 21.96
C TYR A 188 16.58 -11.06 22.95
N LYS A 189 17.44 -10.12 23.29
CA LYS A 189 17.01 -8.96 24.08
C LYS A 189 16.13 -8.08 23.19
N LEU A 190 14.97 -7.65 23.70
CA LEU A 190 14.14 -6.65 23.05
C LEU A 190 14.56 -5.27 23.57
N ILE A 191 14.93 -4.37 22.66
CA ILE A 191 15.43 -3.04 23.02
C ILE A 191 14.57 -1.99 22.32
N HIS A 192 13.93 -1.13 23.12
CA HIS A 192 13.19 0.01 22.61
C HIS A 192 14.16 1.03 21.99
N ALA A 193 13.79 1.62 20.86
CA ALA A 193 14.61 2.60 20.14
C ALA A 193 15.20 3.68 21.07
N HIS A 194 14.37 4.26 21.96
CA HIS A 194 14.83 5.30 22.90
C HIS A 194 15.83 4.80 23.95
N HIS A 195 15.92 3.50 24.24
CA HIS A 195 16.93 2.93 25.14
C HIS A 195 18.21 2.51 24.40
N ALA A 196 18.24 2.66 23.08
CA ALA A 196 19.37 2.33 22.23
C ALA A 196 20.12 3.58 21.73
N LEU A 197 19.81 4.78 22.23
CA LEU A 197 20.39 6.03 21.75
C LEU A 197 21.87 6.18 22.13
N ASN A 198 22.64 6.89 21.30
CA ASN A 198 24.04 7.22 21.58
C ASN A 198 24.20 8.22 22.73
N ASP A 199 23.27 9.17 22.85
CA ASP A 199 23.25 10.21 23.88
C ASP A 199 21.85 10.32 24.48
N ASP A 200 21.74 10.37 25.81
CA ASP A 200 20.47 10.60 26.55
C ASP A 200 19.86 12.01 26.32
N THR A 201 20.48 12.84 25.48
CA THR A 201 20.06 14.23 25.20
C THR A 201 19.13 14.38 24.00
N THR A 202 18.97 13.34 23.18
CA THR A 202 17.91 13.33 22.16
C THR A 202 16.57 13.30 22.87
N ILE A 203 15.83 14.40 22.67
CA ILE A 203 14.53 14.67 23.29
C ILE A 203 13.67 13.40 23.21
N ALA A 204 13.17 12.95 24.37
CA ALA A 204 12.33 11.77 24.53
C ALA A 204 11.05 11.77 23.67
N ASP A 205 10.77 12.87 22.97
CA ASP A 205 9.59 13.12 22.12
C ASP A 205 9.89 13.17 20.62
N ASP A 206 11.13 12.89 20.18
CA ASP A 206 11.40 12.81 18.74
C ASP A 206 10.80 11.51 18.17
N MET A 207 9.59 11.61 17.65
CA MET A 207 8.90 10.54 16.95
C MET A 207 9.79 9.93 15.85
N TYR A 208 10.64 10.72 15.18
CA TYR A 208 11.51 10.22 14.12
C TYR A 208 12.55 9.21 14.63
N VAL A 209 13.07 9.43 15.84
CA VAL A 209 13.97 8.49 16.52
C VAL A 209 13.23 7.22 16.91
N GLY A 210 12.03 7.35 17.49
CA GLY A 210 11.20 6.20 17.86
C GLY A 210 10.90 5.27 16.67
N GLU A 211 10.83 5.82 15.46
CA GLU A 211 10.56 5.09 14.22
C GLU A 211 11.79 4.46 13.55
N CYS A 212 12.98 4.56 14.16
CA CYS A 212 14.22 3.97 13.70
C CYS A 212 14.66 4.38 12.28
N GLN A 213 14.43 5.63 11.90
CA GLN A 213 14.69 6.09 10.52
C GLN A 213 16.16 6.46 10.25
N ASP A 214 17.00 6.53 11.29
CA ASP A 214 18.42 6.92 11.18
C ASP A 214 19.31 6.11 12.13
N ALA A 215 20.19 5.26 11.56
CA ALA A 215 21.13 4.43 12.32
C ALA A 215 22.15 5.23 13.14
N SER A 216 22.50 6.45 12.72
CA SER A 216 23.52 7.26 13.39
C SER A 216 23.11 7.70 14.81
N LYS A 217 21.82 7.62 15.12
CA LYS A 217 21.26 7.95 16.44
C LYS A 217 21.46 6.86 17.47
N PHE A 218 21.72 5.62 17.06
CA PHE A 218 21.73 4.47 17.95
C PHE A 218 23.13 3.95 18.25
N ASN A 219 23.30 3.48 19.47
CA ASN A 219 24.48 2.76 19.93
C ASN A 219 24.44 1.32 19.40
N LYS A 220 25.36 1.03 18.49
CA LYS A 220 25.47 -0.28 17.85
C LYS A 220 25.70 -1.41 18.85
N ASP A 221 26.47 -1.20 19.91
CA ASP A 221 26.80 -2.25 20.87
C ASP A 221 25.57 -2.71 21.68
N LEU A 222 24.59 -1.81 21.86
CA LEU A 222 23.33 -2.17 22.49
C LEU A 222 22.45 -3.01 21.53
N VAL A 223 22.39 -2.62 20.25
CA VAL A 223 21.45 -3.19 19.27
C VAL A 223 21.97 -4.47 18.60
N GLN A 224 23.29 -4.59 18.42
CA GLN A 224 23.90 -5.69 17.69
C GLN A 224 23.50 -7.06 18.29
N GLY A 225 22.98 -7.94 17.44
CA GLY A 225 22.53 -9.28 17.83
C GLY A 225 21.23 -9.29 18.64
N ASN A 226 20.53 -8.16 18.81
CA ASN A 226 19.29 -8.03 19.56
C ASN A 226 18.12 -7.58 18.67
N LEU A 227 16.89 -7.63 19.19
CA LEU A 227 15.71 -7.15 18.48
C LEU A 227 15.48 -5.67 18.78
N LEU A 228 15.41 -4.85 17.72
CA LEU A 228 15.12 -3.42 17.83
C LEU A 228 13.61 -3.18 17.74
N MET A 229 13.05 -2.51 18.73
CA MET A 229 11.63 -2.17 18.78
C MET A 229 11.42 -0.71 18.35
N CYS A 230 10.70 -0.52 17.24
CA CYS A 230 10.50 0.75 16.55
C CYS A 230 9.02 1.13 16.53
N SER A 231 8.67 2.31 17.01
CA SER A 231 7.30 2.83 17.00
C SER A 231 6.74 2.93 15.58
N TYR A 232 5.46 2.60 15.41
CA TYR A 232 4.72 2.83 14.16
C TYR A 232 3.71 3.96 14.35
N THR A 233 3.92 5.09 13.67
CA THR A 233 3.08 6.30 13.82
C THR A 233 2.46 6.75 12.49
N MET A 234 1.64 7.81 12.53
CA MET A 234 1.03 8.41 11.33
C MET A 234 2.04 8.82 10.25
N ARG A 235 3.33 9.00 10.59
CA ARG A 235 4.36 9.36 9.61
C ARG A 235 4.59 8.27 8.56
N PHE A 236 4.38 6.99 8.92
CA PHE A 236 4.41 5.89 7.94
C PHE A 236 3.25 6.00 6.95
N VAL A 237 2.06 6.37 7.43
CA VAL A 237 0.86 6.56 6.59
C VAL A 237 1.03 7.75 5.64
N LEU A 238 1.68 8.81 6.11
CA LEU A 238 1.97 10.01 5.32
C LEU A 238 3.20 9.87 4.40
N GLY A 239 3.89 8.72 4.43
CA GLY A 239 5.11 8.50 3.64
C GLY A 239 6.34 9.29 4.10
N LEU A 240 6.30 9.90 5.29
CA LEU A 240 7.42 10.60 5.89
C LEU A 240 8.43 9.66 6.58
N SER A 241 7.99 8.45 6.88
CA SER A 241 8.78 7.35 7.45
C SER A 241 8.47 6.08 6.67
N SER A 242 9.43 5.15 6.58
CA SER A 242 9.22 3.90 5.84
C SER A 242 9.76 2.67 6.59
N ILE A 243 9.09 1.54 6.38
CA ILE A 243 9.54 0.24 6.92
C ILE A 243 10.91 -0.12 6.34
N ASN A 244 11.13 0.12 5.04
CA ASN A 244 12.42 -0.15 4.40
C ASN A 244 13.56 0.61 5.08
N LYS A 245 13.38 1.89 5.40
CA LYS A 245 14.40 2.68 6.10
C LYS A 245 14.66 2.16 7.50
N ALA A 246 13.62 1.78 8.24
CA ALA A 246 13.77 1.15 9.55
C ALA A 246 14.52 -0.19 9.49
N LEU A 247 14.27 -0.99 8.45
CA LEU A 247 15.00 -2.24 8.18
C LEU A 247 16.46 -1.98 7.83
N GLU A 248 16.75 -0.99 6.97
CA GLU A 248 18.12 -0.56 6.68
C GLU A 248 18.86 -0.12 7.94
N THR A 249 18.20 0.66 8.80
CA THR A 249 18.75 1.08 10.09
C THR A 249 19.12 -0.12 10.95
N ALA A 250 18.19 -1.08 11.09
CA ALA A 250 18.43 -2.29 11.86
C ALA A 250 19.58 -3.13 11.29
N MET A 251 19.68 -3.25 9.96
CA MET A 251 20.78 -3.94 9.29
C MET A 251 22.13 -3.25 9.53
N ASN A 252 22.18 -1.93 9.44
CA ASN A 252 23.40 -1.14 9.70
C ASN A 252 23.89 -1.29 11.16
N LEU A 253 22.94 -1.45 12.09
CA LEU A 253 23.21 -1.72 13.51
C LEU A 253 23.45 -3.20 13.81
N SER A 254 23.38 -4.08 12.80
CA SER A 254 23.52 -5.53 12.95
C SER A 254 22.51 -6.13 13.95
N ALA A 255 21.30 -5.58 13.98
CA ALA A 255 20.19 -6.10 14.76
C ALA A 255 19.78 -7.49 14.25
N ALA A 256 19.29 -8.34 15.15
CA ALA A 256 18.73 -9.65 14.80
C ALA A 256 17.36 -9.55 14.11
N GLY A 257 16.65 -8.44 14.31
CA GLY A 257 15.32 -8.19 13.74
C GLY A 257 14.69 -6.91 14.27
N VAL A 258 13.51 -6.58 13.73
CA VAL A 258 12.75 -5.38 14.11
C VAL A 258 11.33 -5.76 14.52
N VAL A 259 10.82 -5.11 15.56
CA VAL A 259 9.45 -5.26 16.04
C VAL A 259 8.76 -3.90 16.00
N PHE A 260 7.59 -3.82 15.37
CA PHE A 260 6.78 -2.60 15.31
C PHE A 260 5.56 -2.70 16.22
N PRO A 261 5.58 -2.13 17.44
CA PRO A 261 4.35 -1.88 18.18
C PRO A 261 3.45 -0.91 17.40
N MET A 262 2.26 -1.37 17.03
CA MET A 262 1.26 -0.53 16.37
C MET A 262 0.46 0.26 17.40
N ASN A 263 0.34 1.56 17.19
CA ASN A 263 -0.53 2.42 17.99
C ASN A 263 -1.98 2.31 17.47
N PRO A 264 -2.98 1.95 18.31
CA PRO A 264 -4.38 1.82 17.90
C PRO A 264 -4.95 3.09 17.23
N SER A 265 -4.46 4.28 17.62
CA SER A 265 -4.89 5.56 17.08
C SER A 265 -4.52 5.75 15.59
N VAL A 266 -3.60 4.94 15.06
CA VAL A 266 -3.09 5.03 13.67
C VAL A 266 -3.84 4.09 12.73
N ASN A 267 -4.40 2.98 13.24
CA ASN A 267 -5.00 1.92 12.40
C ASN A 267 -6.48 2.17 12.03
N GLY A 268 -7.05 3.30 12.44
CA GLY A 268 -8.47 3.60 12.26
C GLY A 268 -9.35 2.84 13.26
N PHE A 269 -10.59 3.30 13.38
CA PHE A 269 -11.58 2.71 14.29
C PHE A 269 -12.13 1.41 13.70
N GLU A 270 -12.29 0.38 14.54
CA GLU A 270 -13.16 -0.74 14.24
C GLU A 270 -14.61 -0.22 14.17
N LEU A 271 -15.16 -0.15 12.96
CA LEU A 271 -16.58 0.15 12.79
C LEU A 271 -17.36 -1.13 13.07
N ASN A 272 -18.17 -1.11 14.13
CA ASN A 272 -19.11 -2.19 14.38
C ASN A 272 -19.98 -2.39 13.13
N PRO A 273 -20.12 -3.62 12.61
CA PRO A 273 -20.94 -3.88 11.44
C PRO A 273 -22.37 -3.44 11.73
N ILE A 274 -22.85 -2.46 10.98
CA ILE A 274 -24.26 -2.06 10.99
C ILE A 274 -24.98 -3.07 10.08
N PRO A 275 -25.92 -3.88 10.57
CA PRO A 275 -26.69 -4.78 9.72
C PRO A 275 -27.36 -3.96 8.62
N MET A 276 -27.11 -4.31 7.35
CA MET A 276 -27.91 -3.78 6.26
C MET A 276 -29.33 -4.32 6.43
N LYS A 277 -30.31 -3.43 6.60
CA LYS A 277 -31.74 -3.75 6.62
C LYS A 277 -32.24 -4.05 5.22
#